data_AF-A0A520TVQ3-F1
#
_entry.id   AF-A0A520TVQ3-F1
#
_cell.length_a   1.000
_cell.length_b   1.000
_cell.length_c   1.000
_cell.angle_alpha   90.00
_cell.angle_beta   90.00
_cell.angle_gamma   90.00
#
_symmetry.space_group_name_H-M   'P 1'
#
loop_
_entity.id
_entity.type
_entity.pdbx_description
1 polymer ?
#
loop_
_entity_poly.entity_id
_entity_poly.type
_entity_poly.pdbx_seq_one_letter_code
_entity_poly.pdbx_strand_id
1 'polypeptide(L)'
;MSDTENKENKSEQVVSVNPEIVVENIKETSIWLRLVLVIIFLFVFTFTDIILWLIAGVQFLFTIFTKKPNENLLSLSIKIRNYLSQIIDFVTYSSDLKPFPFSPFPD
;
A
#
# COMPACT_ATOMS: atom_id res chain seq x y z
N MET A 1 13.01 42.84 28.91
CA MET A 1 11.63 42.84 28.40
C MET A 1 11.66 42.51 26.91
N SER A 2 12.19 41.33 26.54
CA SER A 2 12.37 40.95 25.11
C SER A 2 12.36 39.43 24.85
N ASP A 3 12.01 38.60 25.84
CA ASP A 3 12.01 37.13 25.68
C ASP A 3 10.59 36.52 25.52
N THR A 4 9.55 37.37 25.56
CA THR A 4 8.15 36.90 25.57
C THR A 4 7.53 36.87 24.17
N GLU A 5 8.05 37.63 23.20
CA GLU A 5 7.41 37.81 21.89
C GLU A 5 7.73 36.70 20.87
N ASN A 6 8.77 35.89 21.11
CA ASN A 6 9.20 34.83 20.18
C ASN A 6 8.71 33.41 20.55
N LYS A 7 7.97 33.26 21.66
CA LYS A 7 7.40 31.95 22.04
C LYS A 7 5.97 31.75 21.53
N GLU A 8 5.26 32.82 21.18
CA GLU A 8 3.84 32.77 20.78
C GLU A 8 3.65 32.41 19.29
N ASN A 9 4.57 32.83 18.42
CA ASN A 9 4.52 32.55 16.98
C ASN A 9 4.86 31.08 16.61
N LYS A 10 5.48 30.32 17.53
CA LYS A 10 5.76 28.88 17.29
C LYS A 10 4.58 27.98 17.67
N SER A 11 3.63 28.48 18.44
CA SER A 11 2.45 27.75 18.91
C SER A 11 1.18 28.00 18.10
N GLU A 12 1.13 28.95 17.17
CA GLU A 12 -0.04 29.17 16.30
C GLU A 12 -0.01 28.38 14.97
N GLN A 13 1.08 27.68 14.68
CA GLN A 13 1.03 26.56 13.72
C GLN A 13 0.49 25.28 14.38
N VAL A 14 -0.66 25.38 15.05
CA VAL A 14 -1.52 24.20 15.26
C VAL A 14 -2.50 24.24 14.09
N VAL A 15 -2.40 23.25 13.20
CA VAL A 15 -3.22 23.07 11.99
C VAL A 15 -4.64 23.63 12.17
N SER A 16 -4.91 24.82 11.61
CA SER A 16 -6.26 25.35 11.55
C SER A 16 -7.01 24.51 10.52
N VAL A 17 -7.71 23.48 10.99
CA VAL A 17 -8.61 22.70 10.15
C VAL A 17 -9.77 23.64 9.77
N ASN A 18 -9.61 24.39 8.68
CA ASN A 18 -10.66 25.26 8.15
C ASN A 18 -11.77 24.35 7.58
N PRO A 19 -13.00 24.38 8.15
CA PRO A 19 -14.07 23.49 7.74
C PRO A 19 -14.45 23.63 6.26
N GLU A 20 -14.23 24.79 5.65
CA GLU A 20 -14.54 25.03 4.24
C GLU A 20 -13.65 24.18 3.30
N ILE A 21 -12.35 24.07 3.62
CA ILE A 21 -11.37 23.28 2.84
C ILE A 21 -11.68 21.78 2.93
N VAL A 22 -12.10 21.30 4.10
CA VAL A 22 -12.47 19.90 4.31
C VAL A 22 -13.72 19.54 3.50
N VAL A 23 -14.73 20.41 3.45
CA VAL A 23 -15.96 20.19 2.67
C VAL A 23 -15.67 20.17 1.17
N GLU A 24 -14.77 21.02 0.69
CA GLU A 24 -14.35 21.04 -0.72
C GLU A 24 -13.61 19.76 -1.11
N ASN A 25 -12.64 19.33 -0.29
CA ASN A 25 -11.92 18.07 -0.49
C ASN A 25 -12.89 16.86 -0.57
N ILE A 26 -13.87 16.76 0.33
CA ILE A 26 -14.84 15.65 0.33
C ILE A 26 -15.71 15.65 -0.92
N LYS A 27 -15.94 16.80 -1.57
CA LYS A 27 -16.70 16.87 -2.82
C LYS A 27 -15.88 16.43 -4.03
N GLU A 28 -14.56 16.29 -3.90
CA GLU A 28 -13.75 15.79 -4.99
C GLU A 28 -13.99 14.29 -5.23
N THR A 29 -14.44 13.97 -6.45
CA THR A 29 -14.61 12.60 -6.94
C THR A 29 -13.32 11.76 -6.83
N SER A 30 -12.16 12.42 -6.85
CA SER A 30 -10.83 11.80 -6.75
C SER A 30 -10.65 11.02 -5.44
N ILE A 31 -11.15 11.54 -4.31
CA ILE A 31 -11.03 10.94 -2.98
C ILE A 31 -11.88 9.68 -2.87
N TRP A 32 -13.13 9.76 -3.32
CA TRP A 32 -14.06 8.62 -3.29
C TRP A 32 -13.60 7.48 -4.20
N LEU A 33 -13.06 7.82 -5.38
CA LEU A 33 -12.49 6.82 -6.28
C LEU A 33 -11.30 6.10 -5.62
N ARG A 34 -10.40 6.86 -4.96
CA ARG A 34 -9.27 6.27 -4.24
C ARG A 34 -9.75 5.36 -3.12
N LEU A 35 -10.76 5.77 -2.34
CA LEU A 35 -11.33 4.95 -1.28
C LEU A 35 -11.87 3.60 -1.81
N VAL A 36 -12.63 3.62 -2.91
CA VAL A 36 -13.13 2.40 -3.55
C VAL A 36 -11.97 1.52 -4.01
N LEU A 37 -10.93 2.10 -4.63
CA LEU A 37 -9.74 1.35 -5.04
C LEU A 37 -9.01 0.73 -3.84
N VAL A 38 -8.87 1.45 -2.72
CA VAL A 38 -8.26 0.92 -1.50
C VAL A 38 -9.01 -0.31 -1.01
N ILE A 39 -10.34 -0.26 -0.96
CA ILE A 39 -11.17 -1.40 -0.54
C ILE A 39 -10.98 -2.59 -1.49
N ILE A 40 -11.01 -2.35 -2.81
CA ILE A 40 -10.79 -3.40 -3.81
C ILE A 40 -9.39 -4.02 -3.67
N PHE A 41 -8.36 -3.20 -3.49
CA PHE A 41 -6.99 -3.68 -3.37
C PHE A 41 -6.73 -4.40 -2.04
N LEU A 42 -7.39 -4.02 -0.94
CA LEU A 42 -7.37 -4.81 0.30
C LEU A 42 -7.98 -6.19 0.10
N PHE A 43 -9.07 -6.29 -0.67
CA PHE A 43 -9.63 -7.59 -1.04
C PHE A 43 -8.64 -8.40 -1.87
N VAL A 44 -8.06 -7.82 -2.94
CA VAL A 44 -7.05 -8.48 -3.77
C VAL A 44 -5.81 -8.90 -2.96
N PHE A 45 -5.39 -8.09 -1.98
CA PHE A 45 -4.31 -8.42 -1.05
C PHE A 45 -4.61 -9.72 -0.30
N THR A 46 -5.83 -9.87 0.24
CA THR A 46 -6.24 -11.11 0.93
C THR A 46 -6.22 -12.32 0.00
N PHE A 47 -6.66 -12.20 -1.26
CA PHE A 47 -6.56 -13.31 -2.23
C PHE A 47 -5.11 -13.68 -2.54
N THR A 48 -4.26 -12.66 -2.71
CA THR A 48 -2.86 -12.87 -3.04
C THR A 48 -2.09 -13.49 -1.87
N ASP A 49 -2.46 -13.15 -0.63
CA ASP A 49 -1.93 -13.80 0.58
C ASP A 49 -2.24 -15.31 0.60
N ILE A 50 -3.47 -15.71 0.24
CA ILE A 50 -3.82 -17.15 0.13
C ILE A 50 -2.95 -17.85 -0.94
N ILE A 51 -2.65 -17.18 -2.06
CA ILE A 51 -1.76 -17.71 -3.09
C ILE A 51 -0.33 -17.86 -2.55
N LEU A 52 0.14 -16.92 -1.72
CA LEU A 52 1.45 -16.99 -1.07
C LEU A 52 1.55 -18.24 -0.17
N TRP A 53 0.52 -18.54 0.62
CA TRP A 53 0.44 -19.77 1.41
C TRP A 53 0.56 -21.02 0.54
N LEU A 54 -0.10 -21.05 -0.62
CA LEU A 54 -0.01 -22.16 -1.57
C LEU A 54 1.42 -22.29 -2.15
N ILE A 55 2.03 -21.19 -2.58
CA ILE A 55 3.41 -21.18 -3.11
C ILE A 55 4.38 -21.71 -2.05
N ALA A 56 4.27 -21.24 -0.81
CA ALA A 56 5.11 -21.68 0.30
C ALA A 56 4.95 -23.18 0.57
N GLY A 57 3.70 -23.68 0.57
CA GLY A 57 3.41 -25.11 0.72
C GLY A 57 4.04 -25.95 -0.39
N VAL A 58 3.88 -25.54 -1.65
CA VAL A 58 4.46 -26.26 -2.81
C VAL A 58 6.00 -26.21 -2.78
N GLN A 59 6.59 -25.06 -2.46
CA GLN A 59 8.05 -24.93 -2.31
C GLN A 59 8.60 -25.85 -1.21
N PHE A 60 7.88 -25.96 -0.10
CA PHE A 60 8.24 -26.86 0.99
C PHE A 60 8.21 -28.33 0.54
N LEU A 61 7.18 -28.74 -0.21
CA LEU A 61 7.12 -30.09 -0.79
C LEU A 61 8.30 -30.35 -1.73
N PHE A 62 8.61 -29.44 -2.66
CA PHE A 62 9.78 -29.58 -3.54
C PHE A 62 11.09 -29.69 -2.76
N THR A 63 11.23 -28.92 -1.68
CA THR A 63 12.42 -28.96 -0.83
C THR A 63 12.59 -30.33 -0.17
N ILE A 64 11.50 -30.97 0.27
CA ILE A 64 11.54 -32.33 0.84
C ILE A 64 12.00 -33.36 -0.21
N PHE A 65 11.43 -33.32 -1.42
CA PHE A 65 11.71 -34.35 -2.44
C PHE A 65 13.03 -34.13 -3.20
N THR A 66 13.37 -32.87 -3.51
CA THR A 66 14.49 -32.50 -4.41
C THR A 66 15.69 -31.93 -3.64
N LYS A 67 15.56 -31.68 -2.32
CA LYS A 67 16.54 -30.97 -1.47
C LYS A 67 16.92 -29.57 -1.98
N LYS A 68 16.13 -29.03 -2.91
CA LYS A 68 16.31 -27.71 -3.51
C LYS A 68 14.93 -27.07 -3.76
N PRO A 69 14.80 -25.76 -3.58
CA PRO A 69 13.60 -25.05 -3.99
C PRO A 69 13.42 -25.11 -5.52
N ASN A 70 12.21 -24.89 -5.98
CA ASN A 70 11.91 -24.81 -7.41
C ASN A 70 12.16 -23.38 -7.92
N GLU A 71 13.06 -23.22 -8.89
CA GLU A 71 13.48 -21.93 -9.45
C GLU A 71 12.32 -21.17 -10.13
N ASN A 72 11.40 -21.87 -10.80
CA ASN A 72 10.24 -21.23 -11.44
C ASN A 72 9.28 -20.65 -10.40
N LEU A 73 9.01 -21.41 -9.32
CA LEU A 73 8.19 -20.93 -8.21
C LEU A 73 8.89 -19.81 -7.43
N LEU A 74 10.22 -19.81 -7.38
CA LEU A 74 10.99 -18.73 -6.77
C LEU A 74 10.82 -17.44 -7.58
N SER A 75 11.00 -17.48 -8.91
CA SER A 75 10.77 -16.34 -9.77
C SER A 75 9.33 -15.80 -9.66
N LEU A 76 8.33 -16.69 -9.60
CA LEU A 76 6.93 -16.29 -9.38
C LEU A 76 6.75 -15.61 -8.01
N SER A 77 7.36 -16.15 -6.95
CA SER A 77 7.24 -15.58 -5.60
C SER A 77 7.80 -14.15 -5.51
N ILE A 78 8.84 -13.83 -6.28
CA ILE A 78 9.41 -12.48 -6.35
C ILE A 78 8.39 -11.50 -6.94
N LYS A 79 7.74 -11.89 -8.04
CA LYS A 79 6.67 -11.09 -8.66
C LYS A 79 5.50 -10.84 -7.71
N ILE A 80 5.05 -11.90 -7.02
CA ILE A 80 3.96 -11.81 -6.04
C ILE A 80 4.34 -10.90 -4.87
N ARG A 81 5.57 -11.02 -4.35
CA ARG A 81 6.09 -10.12 -3.30
C ARG A 81 6.06 -8.66 -3.77
N ASN A 82 6.55 -8.39 -4.97
CA ASN A 82 6.60 -7.03 -5.49
C ASN A 82 5.19 -6.47 -5.74
N TYR A 83 4.25 -7.31 -6.16
CA TYR A 83 2.84 -6.94 -6.28
C TYR A 83 2.19 -6.62 -4.93
N LEU A 84 2.44 -7.44 -3.89
CA LEU A 84 1.99 -7.16 -2.53
C LEU A 84 2.53 -5.82 -2.02
N SER A 85 3.81 -5.54 -2.28
CA SER A 85 4.42 -4.27 -1.88
C SER A 85 3.71 -3.08 -2.53
N GLN A 86 3.44 -3.14 -3.84
CA GLN A 86 2.71 -2.07 -4.53
C GLN A 86 1.30 -1.87 -3.97
N ILE A 87 0.59 -2.97 -3.65
CA ILE A 87 -0.72 -2.87 -3.01
C ILE A 87 -0.60 -2.17 -1.66
N ILE A 88 0.33 -2.62 -0.81
CA ILE A 88 0.57 -2.02 0.51
C ILE A 88 0.83 -0.52 0.35
N ASP A 89 1.78 -0.15 -0.52
CA ASP A 89 2.15 1.26 -0.73
C ASP A 89 0.95 2.12 -1.18
N PHE A 90 0.08 1.57 -2.04
CA PHE A 90 -1.12 2.26 -2.49
C PHE A 90 -2.15 2.43 -1.37
N VAL A 91 -2.43 1.36 -0.60
CA VAL A 91 -3.47 1.39 0.46
C VAL A 91 -3.03 2.16 1.70
N THR A 92 -1.73 2.27 1.97
CA THR A 92 -1.16 3.06 3.07
C THR A 92 -0.83 4.49 2.67
N TYR A 93 -1.23 4.92 1.46
CA TYR A 93 -0.95 6.26 0.94
C TYR A 93 0.55 6.59 0.87
N SER A 94 1.41 5.57 0.86
CA SER A 94 2.86 5.72 0.69
C SER A 94 3.24 5.93 -0.78
N SER A 95 2.34 5.58 -1.71
CA SER A 95 2.45 5.85 -3.14
C SER A 95 1.08 6.14 -3.75
N ASP A 96 1.06 6.98 -4.79
CA ASP A 96 -0.11 7.23 -5.63
C ASP A 96 -0.15 6.34 -6.89
N LEU A 97 0.86 5.48 -7.06
CA LEU A 97 0.91 4.50 -8.14
C LEU A 97 -0.16 3.43 -7.89
N LYS A 98 -1.16 3.37 -8.76
CA LYS A 98 -2.20 2.32 -8.74
C LYS A 98 -1.59 0.98 -9.17
N PRO A 99 -1.76 -0.11 -8.40
CA PRO A 99 -1.26 -1.43 -8.80
C PRO A 99 -1.95 -1.98 -10.07
N PHE A 100 -1.41 -3.07 -10.62
CA PHE A 100 -2.06 -3.84 -11.68
C PHE A 100 -3.54 -4.13 -11.33
N PRO A 101 -4.50 -3.97 -12.27
CA PRO A 101 -4.33 -3.84 -13.72
C PRO A 101 -4.15 -2.41 -14.26
N PHE A 102 -4.03 -1.40 -13.39
CA PHE A 102 -3.91 0.00 -13.82
C PHE A 102 -2.47 0.44 -14.13
N SER A 103 -1.51 -0.39 -13.73
CA SER A 103 -0.09 -0.26 -14.05
C SER A 103 0.47 -1.63 -14.47
N PRO A 104 1.67 -1.68 -15.09
CA PRO A 104 2.32 -2.93 -15.41
C PRO A 104 2.50 -3.81 -14.17
N PHE A 105 2.30 -5.12 -14.34
CA PHE A 105 2.57 -6.08 -13.26
C PHE A 105 4.08 -6.09 -12.95
N PRO A 106 4.48 -6.06 -11.66
CA PRO A 106 5.88 -6.02 -11.30
C PRO A 106 6.64 -7.30 -11.68
N ASP A 107 7.93 -7.12 -11.96
CA ASP A 107 8.90 -8.18 -12.23
C ASP A 107 9.32 -8.97 -10.98
#